data_AF-O83155-F1
#
_entry.id   AF-O83155-F1
#
_cell.length_a   1.000
_cell.length_b   1.000
_cell.length_c   1.000
_cell.angle_alpha   90.00
_cell.angle_beta   90.00
_cell.angle_gamma   90.00
#
_symmetry.space_group_name_H-M   'P 1'
#
loop_
_entity.id
_entity.type
_entity.pdbx_description
1 polymer ?
#
loop_
_entity_poly.entity_id
_entity_poly.type
_entity_poly.pdbx_seq_one_letter_code
_entity_poly.pdbx_strand_id
1 'polypeptide(L)'
;MFADKSLSALNAACQRAQQDLQSHCCSLGEHIVRGGAACDISGLGVQDTDISRCHALQRQRDQVAESILDIKSILQRQEELAALGKRVSKVLHRHARQERDVLRSFVAQYYATYAHVGLPALEPIYARTAELESTLQDLRAKRDQLLETCTFGSILERVGLQAKSAVVQRRIRVLEAKIQKIITLCTPDVIAHPDVERMYHAGELSSALSAAYARLISDRGVYASNLQHSQELMDEQEALDARLRALDCGAKPLKRVAAFTAQVSELDEDINALCARIGAAYASCFFTEEGFAQPPLSQKTRPTVPDELSTLLRTVAEARMRVARAGYQVECAKLRQKLQSEQRVCESFCRSIEEYRRGIKEYEAMIESAQQNVALSKATVARLAQSLEEASERLTLFETSPEPIVLSSEVLSVPQEKASV
;
A
#
# COMPACT_ATOMS: atom_id res chain seq x y z
N MET A 1 -6.49 -45.02 7.74
CA MET A 1 -7.71 -44.24 8.01
C MET A 1 -7.51 -42.84 7.47
N PHE A 2 -8.03 -42.52 6.28
CA PHE A 2 -8.07 -41.13 5.84
C PHE A 2 -9.19 -40.49 6.65
N ALA A 3 -8.88 -39.56 7.55
CA ALA A 3 -9.91 -38.68 8.08
C ALA A 3 -10.62 -38.08 6.85
N ASP A 4 -11.95 -38.22 6.75
CA ASP A 4 -12.76 -37.65 5.67
C ASP A 4 -12.70 -36.12 5.79
N LYS A 5 -11.57 -35.57 5.37
CA LYS A 5 -11.42 -34.16 5.14
C LYS A 5 -12.42 -33.82 4.04
N SER A 6 -13.24 -32.82 4.28
CA SER A 6 -14.14 -32.30 3.25
C SER A 6 -13.34 -31.97 1.98
N LEU A 7 -13.98 -32.07 0.82
CA LEU A 7 -13.34 -31.73 -0.46
C LEU A 7 -12.78 -30.30 -0.45
N SER A 8 -13.46 -29.39 0.26
CA SER A 8 -12.98 -28.01 0.51
C SER A 8 -11.64 -27.99 1.27
N ALA A 9 -11.50 -28.76 2.35
CA ALA A 9 -10.26 -28.85 3.12
C ALA A 9 -9.10 -29.47 2.32
N LEU A 10 -9.40 -30.45 1.45
CA LEU A 10 -8.40 -31.04 0.54
C LEU A 10 -7.95 -30.05 -0.54
N ASN A 11 -8.88 -29.29 -1.14
CA ASN A 11 -8.54 -28.25 -2.11
C ASN A 11 -7.67 -27.15 -1.48
N ALA A 12 -7.99 -26.70 -0.27
CA ALA A 12 -7.19 -25.72 0.46
C ALA A 12 -5.79 -26.27 0.84
N ALA A 13 -5.67 -27.57 1.12
CA ALA A 13 -4.37 -28.21 1.32
C ALA A 13 -3.55 -28.28 0.01
N CYS A 14 -4.21 -28.54 -1.12
CA CYS A 14 -3.58 -28.55 -2.45
C CYS A 14 -3.07 -27.16 -2.84
N GLN A 15 -3.88 -26.11 -2.65
CA GLN A 15 -3.47 -24.72 -2.91
C GLN A 15 -2.28 -24.29 -2.05
N ARG A 16 -2.26 -24.64 -0.76
CA ARG A 16 -1.10 -24.39 0.11
C ARG A 16 0.15 -25.13 -0.37
N ALA A 17 0.03 -26.39 -0.76
CA ALA A 17 1.15 -27.14 -1.32
C ALA A 17 1.68 -26.50 -2.62
N GLN A 18 0.80 -25.95 -3.46
CA GLN A 18 1.19 -25.24 -4.68
C GLN A 18 1.94 -23.93 -4.37
N GLN A 19 1.46 -23.16 -3.38
CA GLN A 19 2.15 -21.94 -2.91
C GLN A 19 3.54 -22.27 -2.33
N ASP A 20 3.64 -23.33 -1.52
CA ASP A 20 4.91 -23.82 -0.99
C ASP A 20 5.87 -24.20 -2.13
N LEU A 21 5.39 -24.95 -3.14
CA LEU A 21 6.19 -25.32 -4.30
C LEU A 21 6.68 -24.08 -5.07
N GLN A 22 5.81 -23.09 -5.29
CA GLN A 22 6.19 -21.85 -5.95
C GLN A 22 7.27 -21.11 -5.16
N SER A 23 7.17 -21.05 -3.83
CA SER A 23 8.18 -20.45 -2.96
C SER A 23 9.52 -21.18 -3.06
N HIS A 24 9.54 -22.51 -2.97
CA HIS A 24 10.78 -23.30 -3.11
C HIS A 24 11.42 -23.15 -4.50
N CYS A 25 10.61 -23.13 -5.56
CA CYS A 25 11.09 -22.86 -6.92
C CYS A 25 11.67 -21.44 -7.01
N CYS A 26 11.04 -20.44 -6.38
CA CYS A 26 11.54 -19.07 -6.35
C CYS A 26 12.90 -19.00 -5.68
N SER A 27 13.06 -19.58 -4.48
CA SER A 27 14.34 -19.60 -3.77
C SER A 27 15.44 -20.29 -4.58
N LEU A 28 15.14 -21.44 -5.21
CA LEU A 28 16.09 -22.10 -6.11
C LEU A 28 16.49 -21.19 -7.28
N GLY A 29 15.51 -20.54 -7.91
CA GLY A 29 15.74 -19.61 -9.01
C GLY A 29 16.57 -18.38 -8.60
N GLU A 30 16.31 -17.80 -7.43
CA GLU A 30 17.11 -16.70 -6.89
C GLU A 30 18.57 -17.09 -6.71
N HIS A 31 18.84 -18.29 -6.18
CA HIS A 31 20.20 -18.81 -6.04
C HIS A 31 20.87 -19.01 -7.39
N ILE A 32 20.15 -19.50 -8.40
CA ILE A 32 20.65 -19.64 -9.77
C ILE A 32 20.96 -18.27 -10.38
N VAL A 33 20.09 -17.27 -10.19
CA VAL A 33 20.31 -15.90 -10.72
C VAL A 33 21.47 -15.20 -10.00
N ARG A 34 21.64 -15.40 -8.69
CA ARG A 34 22.77 -14.83 -7.92
C ARG A 34 24.09 -15.55 -8.22
N GLY A 35 24.04 -16.85 -8.48
CA GLY A 35 25.18 -17.66 -8.85
C GLY A 35 25.68 -17.28 -10.24
N GLY A 36 26.82 -16.57 -10.30
CA GLY A 36 27.52 -16.30 -11.55
C GLY A 36 28.11 -17.57 -12.19
N ALA A 37 29.17 -17.41 -12.98
CA ALA A 37 29.87 -18.46 -13.74
C ALA A 37 30.27 -19.75 -12.98
N ALA A 38 30.08 -19.82 -11.65
CA ALA A 38 30.23 -21.03 -10.84
C ALA A 38 29.12 -22.07 -11.09
N CYS A 39 27.94 -21.64 -11.50
CA CYS A 39 26.86 -22.53 -11.93
C CYS A 39 26.94 -22.65 -13.45
N ASP A 40 27.70 -23.61 -13.98
CA ASP A 40 27.59 -23.99 -15.40
C ASP A 40 26.20 -24.61 -15.62
N ILE A 41 25.24 -23.74 -15.88
CA ILE A 41 23.83 -24.07 -16.15
C ILE A 41 23.56 -24.23 -17.64
N SER A 42 24.60 -24.13 -18.47
CA SER A 42 24.44 -24.22 -19.92
C SER A 42 23.84 -25.59 -20.28
N GLY A 43 22.66 -25.57 -20.91
CA GLY A 43 21.92 -26.78 -21.28
C GLY A 43 21.04 -27.41 -20.18
N LEU A 44 20.94 -26.83 -18.97
CA LEU A 44 20.07 -27.32 -17.88
C LEU A 44 18.67 -26.68 -17.89
N GLY A 45 18.07 -26.53 -19.07
CA GLY A 45 16.70 -26.03 -19.23
C GLY A 45 16.47 -24.55 -18.88
N VAL A 46 17.47 -23.87 -18.30
CA VAL A 46 17.45 -22.44 -18.00
C VAL A 46 17.91 -21.66 -19.23
N GLN A 47 17.14 -20.64 -19.63
CA GLN A 47 17.49 -19.75 -20.73
C GLN A 47 18.32 -18.57 -20.20
N ASP A 48 19.45 -18.26 -20.84
CA ASP A 48 20.28 -17.09 -20.48
C ASP A 48 19.50 -15.77 -20.58
N THR A 49 18.49 -15.73 -21.45
CA THR A 49 17.56 -14.59 -21.59
C THR A 49 16.72 -14.35 -20.35
N ASP A 50 16.32 -15.41 -19.62
CA ASP A 50 15.55 -15.29 -18.39
C ASP A 50 16.39 -14.72 -17.25
N ILE A 51 17.65 -15.16 -17.14
CA ILE A 51 18.60 -14.62 -16.15
C ILE A 51 18.90 -13.15 -16.44
N SER A 52 19.19 -12.84 -17.71
CA SER A 52 19.44 -11.46 -18.15
C SER A 52 18.24 -10.55 -17.88
N ARG A 53 17.02 -11.05 -18.11
CA ARG A 53 15.78 -10.34 -17.80
C ARG A 53 15.60 -10.13 -16.29
N CYS A 54 15.93 -11.13 -15.47
CA CYS A 54 15.86 -11.01 -14.02
C CYS A 54 16.81 -9.92 -13.50
N HIS A 55 18.06 -9.90 -13.98
CA HIS A 55 19.01 -8.83 -13.65
C HIS A 55 18.58 -7.45 -14.16
N ALA A 56 17.88 -7.37 -15.29
CA ALA A 56 17.31 -6.11 -15.77
C ALA A 56 16.20 -5.60 -14.82
N LEU A 57 15.30 -6.48 -14.39
CA LEU A 57 14.24 -6.14 -13.44
C LEU A 57 14.81 -5.74 -12.06
N GLN A 58 15.81 -6.47 -11.56
CA GLN A 58 16.49 -6.13 -10.29
C GLN A 58 17.11 -4.73 -10.36
N ARG A 59 17.84 -4.41 -11.44
CA ARG A 59 18.40 -3.06 -11.63
C ARG A 59 17.33 -1.98 -11.68
N GLN A 60 16.22 -2.23 -12.38
CA GLN A 60 15.10 -1.30 -12.43
C GLN A 60 14.49 -1.11 -11.03
N ARG A 61 14.31 -2.18 -10.27
CA ARG A 61 13.78 -2.16 -8.90
C ARG A 61 14.68 -1.36 -7.97
N ASP A 62 16.00 -1.52 -8.10
CA ASP A 62 16.99 -0.75 -7.33
C ASP A 62 16.96 0.74 -7.69
N GLN A 63 16.87 1.09 -8.97
CA GLN A 63 16.74 2.48 -9.43
C GLN A 63 15.48 3.17 -8.88
N VAL A 64 14.34 2.45 -8.86
CA VAL A 64 13.09 2.97 -8.30
C VAL A 64 13.21 3.13 -6.78
N ALA A 65 13.82 2.17 -6.09
CA ALA A 65 14.06 2.26 -4.65
C ALA A 65 14.99 3.42 -4.27
N GLU A 66 16.07 3.63 -5.03
CA GLU A 66 16.97 4.77 -4.89
C GLU A 66 16.23 6.10 -5.11
N SER A 67 15.39 6.17 -6.14
CA SER A 67 14.54 7.34 -6.39
C SER A 67 13.61 7.65 -5.22
N ILE A 68 13.06 6.64 -4.54
CA ILE A 68 12.26 6.84 -3.32
C ILE A 68 13.10 7.45 -2.19
N LEU A 69 14.31 6.93 -1.97
CA LEU A 69 15.23 7.42 -0.95
C LEU A 69 15.67 8.86 -1.23
N ASP A 70 15.96 9.17 -2.49
CA ASP A 70 16.32 10.51 -2.94
C ASP A 70 15.20 11.52 -2.66
N ILE A 71 13.95 11.19 -3.02
CA ILE A 71 12.81 12.07 -2.75
C ILE A 71 12.68 12.32 -1.24
N LYS A 72 12.78 11.27 -0.42
CA LYS A 72 12.66 11.40 1.05
C LYS A 72 13.79 12.24 1.63
N SER A 73 15.02 12.02 1.18
CA SER A 73 16.20 12.79 1.59
C SER A 73 16.06 14.27 1.23
N ILE A 74 15.58 14.56 0.01
CA ILE A 74 15.32 15.94 -0.42
C ILE A 74 14.24 16.59 0.45
N LEU A 75 13.12 15.91 0.69
CA LEU A 75 12.03 16.45 1.53
C LEU A 75 12.50 16.73 2.96
N GLN A 76 13.25 15.81 3.56
CA GLN A 76 13.84 16.02 4.88
C GLN A 76 14.75 17.25 4.89
N ARG A 77 15.61 17.38 3.86
CA ARG A 77 16.50 18.53 3.75
C ARG A 77 15.73 19.85 3.59
N GLN A 78 14.64 19.87 2.82
CA GLN A 78 13.78 21.04 2.68
C GLN A 78 13.13 21.46 4.02
N GLU A 79 12.73 20.51 4.85
CA GLU A 79 12.22 20.80 6.20
C GLU A 79 13.29 21.41 7.11
N GLU A 80 14.52 20.88 7.05
CA GLU A 80 15.67 21.44 7.76
C GLU A 80 16.00 22.87 7.30
N LEU A 81 16.03 23.10 5.98
CA LEU A 81 16.27 24.42 5.39
C LEU A 81 15.19 25.42 5.81
N ALA A 82 13.92 25.02 5.83
CA ALA A 82 12.84 25.89 6.31
C ALA A 82 13.03 26.29 7.79
N ALA A 83 13.53 25.37 8.63
CA ALA A 83 13.82 25.66 10.03
C ALA A 83 15.06 26.55 10.21
N LEU A 84 16.10 26.39 9.36
CA LEU A 84 17.28 27.24 9.34
C LEU A 84 16.94 28.64 8.83
N GLY A 85 16.20 28.75 7.72
CA GLY A 85 15.76 30.03 7.17
C GLY A 85 14.95 30.86 8.17
N LYS A 86 14.06 30.23 8.95
CA LYS A 86 13.34 30.89 10.05
C LYS A 86 14.29 31.40 11.15
N ARG A 87 15.37 30.69 11.46
CA ARG A 87 16.37 31.12 12.46
C ARG A 87 17.16 32.32 11.95
N VAL A 88 17.67 32.25 10.73
CA VAL A 88 18.43 33.34 10.09
C VAL A 88 17.56 34.59 9.96
N SER A 89 16.32 34.45 9.50
CA SER A 89 15.37 35.57 9.39
C SER A 89 15.12 36.26 10.74
N LYS A 90 14.98 35.50 11.84
CA LYS A 90 14.84 36.08 13.20
C LYS A 90 16.10 36.84 13.64
N VAL A 91 17.27 36.29 13.36
CA VAL A 91 18.56 36.93 13.65
C VAL A 91 18.70 38.24 12.87
N LEU A 92 18.47 38.20 11.55
CA LEU A 92 18.50 39.38 10.69
C LEU A 92 17.52 40.47 11.17
N HIS A 93 16.28 40.11 11.50
CA HIS A 93 15.29 41.06 12.00
C HIS A 93 15.70 41.68 13.35
N ARG A 94 16.29 40.87 14.25
CA ARG A 94 16.81 41.36 15.53
C ARG A 94 17.98 42.31 15.33
N HIS A 95 18.93 41.98 14.47
CA HIS A 95 20.07 42.83 14.15
C HIS A 95 19.62 44.16 13.52
N ALA A 96 18.73 44.13 12.52
CA ALA A 96 18.22 45.36 11.89
C ALA A 96 17.56 46.31 12.91
N ARG A 97 16.83 45.76 13.90
CA ARG A 97 16.26 46.55 14.99
C ARG A 97 17.32 47.11 15.93
N GLN A 98 18.28 46.28 16.35
CA GLN A 98 19.36 46.69 17.25
C GLN A 98 20.28 47.73 16.63
N GLU A 99 20.64 47.56 15.35
CA GLU A 99 21.48 48.51 14.61
C GLU A 99 20.82 49.89 14.57
N ARG A 100 19.52 49.96 14.27
CA ARG A 100 18.78 51.24 14.27
C ARG A 100 18.87 51.96 15.64
N ASP A 101 18.75 51.23 16.75
CA ASP A 101 18.84 51.80 18.09
C ASP A 101 20.27 52.26 18.43
N VAL A 102 21.29 51.47 18.07
CA VAL A 102 22.70 51.80 18.30
C VAL A 102 23.13 53.00 17.45
N LEU A 103 22.74 53.04 16.16
CA LEU A 103 23.02 54.18 15.26
C LEU A 103 22.42 55.47 15.81
N ARG A 104 21.15 55.43 16.24
CA ARG A 104 20.48 56.60 16.83
C ARG A 104 21.18 57.08 18.09
N SER A 105 21.61 56.15 18.96
CA SER A 105 22.35 56.48 20.19
C SER A 105 23.72 57.06 19.88
N PHE A 106 24.44 56.48 18.91
CA PHE A 106 25.75 56.93 18.48
C PHE A 106 25.69 58.37 17.96
N VAL A 107 24.80 58.66 17.01
CA VAL A 107 24.72 60.01 16.40
C VAL A 107 24.28 61.05 17.43
N ALA A 108 23.38 60.70 18.35
CA ALA A 108 23.00 61.59 19.45
C ALA A 108 24.19 61.93 20.34
N GLN A 109 25.01 60.94 20.70
CA GLN A 109 26.22 61.15 21.50
C GLN A 109 27.32 61.89 20.72
N TYR A 110 27.47 61.60 19.43
CA TYR A 110 28.41 62.26 18.53
C TYR A 110 28.08 63.74 18.39
N TYR A 111 26.81 64.07 18.15
CA TYR A 111 26.33 65.44 18.16
C TYR A 111 26.56 66.13 19.51
N ALA A 112 26.16 65.51 20.62
CA ALA A 112 26.36 66.09 21.94
C ALA A 112 27.85 66.36 22.27
N THR A 113 28.75 65.53 21.75
CA THR A 113 30.20 65.67 21.97
C THR A 113 30.82 66.72 21.06
N TYR A 114 30.43 66.80 19.78
CA TYR A 114 31.14 67.60 18.78
C TYR A 114 30.35 68.76 18.17
N ALA A 115 29.11 69.03 18.62
CA ALA A 115 28.29 70.13 18.09
C ALA A 115 28.99 71.50 18.13
N HIS A 116 29.87 71.71 19.12
CA HIS A 116 30.62 72.95 19.29
C HIS A 116 31.80 73.11 18.32
N VAL A 117 32.23 72.04 17.65
CA VAL A 117 33.42 72.02 16.78
C VAL A 117 33.06 72.42 15.34
N GLY A 118 31.79 72.30 14.93
CA GLY A 118 31.36 72.64 13.58
C GLY A 118 31.77 71.61 12.52
N LEU A 119 31.73 70.32 12.86
CA LEU A 119 32.12 69.24 11.93
C LEU A 119 31.21 69.16 10.68
N PRO A 120 31.77 68.96 9.46
CA PRO A 120 30.98 68.82 8.22
C PRO A 120 29.93 67.71 8.29
N ALA A 121 30.26 66.56 8.90
CA ALA A 121 29.33 65.45 9.09
C ALA A 121 28.03 65.82 9.82
N LEU A 122 28.02 66.91 10.60
CA LEU A 122 26.88 67.37 11.40
C LEU A 122 26.13 68.55 10.76
N GLU A 123 26.56 69.05 9.60
CA GLU A 123 25.91 70.15 8.87
C GLU A 123 24.40 69.93 8.63
N PRO A 124 23.94 68.71 8.25
CA PRO A 124 22.49 68.44 8.11
C PRO A 124 21.70 68.62 9.40
N ILE A 125 22.35 68.47 10.56
CA ILE A 125 21.73 68.68 11.86
C ILE A 125 21.77 70.18 12.18
N TYR A 126 22.92 70.84 12.08
CA TYR A 126 23.09 72.27 12.40
C TYR A 126 22.07 73.15 11.67
N ALA A 127 21.90 72.94 10.37
CA ALA A 127 20.98 73.71 9.55
C ALA A 127 19.53 73.64 10.05
N ARG A 128 19.16 72.53 10.71
CA ARG A 128 17.79 72.25 11.17
C ARG A 128 17.60 72.53 12.66
N THR A 129 18.68 72.61 13.44
CA THR A 129 18.65 72.83 14.89
C THR A 129 18.98 74.26 15.30
N ALA A 130 19.59 75.09 14.45
CA ALA A 130 20.07 76.43 14.80
C ALA A 130 19.04 77.29 15.58
N GLU A 131 17.81 77.43 15.06
CA GLU A 131 16.75 78.20 15.73
C GLU A 131 16.29 77.56 17.05
N LEU A 132 16.25 76.22 17.09
CA LEU A 132 15.84 75.46 18.28
C LEU A 132 16.88 75.57 19.39
N GLU A 133 18.17 75.58 19.03
CA GLU A 133 19.29 75.72 19.95
C GLU A 133 19.39 77.12 20.52
N SER A 134 19.24 78.15 19.68
CA SER A 134 19.14 79.54 20.13
C SER A 134 18.00 79.72 21.14
N THR A 135 16.80 79.22 20.80
CA THR A 135 15.65 79.25 21.73
C THR A 135 15.90 78.44 23.01
N LEU A 136 16.64 77.33 22.94
CA LEU A 136 17.00 76.53 24.11
C LEU A 136 17.96 77.25 25.05
N GLN A 137 18.95 77.97 24.50
CA GLN A 137 19.88 78.77 25.30
C GLN A 137 19.14 79.86 26.08
N ASP A 138 18.24 80.59 25.42
CA ASP A 138 17.39 81.61 26.06
C ASP A 138 16.50 81.03 27.17
N LEU A 139 15.88 79.87 26.92
CA LEU A 139 15.04 79.21 27.92
C LEU A 139 15.86 78.66 29.10
N ARG A 140 17.08 78.16 28.87
CA ARG A 140 17.98 77.69 29.93
C ARG A 140 18.44 78.87 30.80
N ALA A 141 18.87 79.98 30.21
CA ALA A 141 19.21 81.21 30.94
C ALA A 141 18.01 81.71 31.77
N LYS A 142 16.80 81.72 31.17
CA LYS A 142 15.57 82.10 31.87
C LYS A 142 15.22 81.15 33.02
N ARG A 143 15.42 79.85 32.86
CA ARG A 143 15.21 78.87 33.94
C ARG A 143 16.16 79.13 35.10
N ASP A 144 17.43 79.36 34.81
CA ASP A 144 18.46 79.55 35.83
C ASP A 144 18.20 80.85 36.62
N GLN A 145 17.80 81.93 35.94
CA GLN A 145 17.34 83.16 36.58
C GLN A 145 16.09 82.96 37.47
N LEU A 146 15.14 82.12 37.05
CA LEU A 146 13.95 81.79 37.86
C LEU A 146 14.31 80.94 39.10
N LEU A 147 15.28 80.04 38.99
CA LEU A 147 15.74 79.22 40.11
C LEU A 147 16.55 80.03 41.11
N GLU A 148 17.37 80.97 40.66
CA GLU A 148 18.11 81.88 41.51
C GLU A 148 17.15 82.81 42.29
N THR A 149 16.15 83.41 41.62
CA THR A 149 15.15 84.25 42.28
C THR A 149 14.26 83.50 43.28
N CYS A 150 14.02 82.19 43.08
CA CYS A 150 13.34 81.34 44.07
C CYS A 150 14.07 81.27 45.41
N THR A 151 15.39 81.42 45.45
CA THR A 151 16.16 81.32 46.70
C THR A 151 15.89 82.49 47.65
N PHE A 152 15.47 83.64 47.13
CA PHE A 152 15.25 84.87 47.90
C PHE A 152 13.77 85.26 48.10
N GLY A 153 12.82 84.54 47.51
CA GLY A 153 11.38 84.87 47.57
C GLY A 153 10.65 84.42 48.84
N SER A 154 9.50 85.04 49.13
CA SER A 154 8.51 84.58 50.12
C SER A 154 7.86 83.24 49.71
N ILE A 155 7.19 82.53 50.65
CA ILE A 155 6.62 81.18 50.37
C ILE A 155 5.69 81.18 49.15
N LEU A 156 4.80 82.18 49.01
CA LEU A 156 3.90 82.29 47.85
C LEU A 156 4.64 82.62 46.55
N GLU A 157 5.64 83.50 46.61
CA GLU A 157 6.48 83.83 45.46
C GLU A 157 7.29 82.62 44.98
N ARG A 158 7.83 81.82 45.91
CA ARG A 158 8.51 80.56 45.59
C ARG A 158 7.59 79.60 44.86
N VAL A 159 6.36 79.41 45.33
CA VAL A 159 5.38 78.54 44.64
C VAL A 159 5.11 79.03 43.21
N GLY A 160 4.90 80.34 43.03
CA GLY A 160 4.68 80.94 41.71
C GLY A 160 5.90 80.85 40.77
N LEU A 161 7.10 81.11 41.28
CA LEU A 161 8.36 81.01 40.53
C LEU A 161 8.71 79.55 40.21
N GLN A 162 8.45 78.62 41.13
CA GLN A 162 8.61 77.19 40.90
C GLN A 162 7.65 76.70 39.82
N ALA A 163 6.38 77.16 39.81
CA ALA A 163 5.44 76.89 38.72
C ALA A 163 5.94 77.45 37.37
N LYS A 164 6.46 78.68 37.34
CA LYS A 164 7.07 79.27 36.12
C LYS A 164 8.29 78.48 35.63
N SER A 165 9.17 78.08 36.55
CA SER A 165 10.35 77.26 36.23
C SER A 165 9.94 75.91 35.64
N ALA A 166 8.87 75.29 36.15
CA ALA A 166 8.34 74.04 35.63
C ALA A 166 7.78 74.20 34.20
N VAL A 167 7.12 75.33 33.90
CA VAL A 167 6.65 75.64 32.53
C VAL A 167 7.83 75.85 31.57
N VAL A 168 8.87 76.57 31.98
CA VAL A 168 10.10 76.76 31.17
C VAL A 168 10.80 75.41 30.96
N GLN A 169 10.93 74.59 32.01
CA GLN A 169 11.50 73.25 31.91
C GLN A 169 10.70 72.34 30.97
N ARG A 170 9.36 72.43 30.96
CA ARG A 170 8.51 71.71 30.00
C ARG A 170 8.80 72.15 28.56
N ARG A 171 8.98 73.46 28.31
CA ARG A 171 9.34 73.97 26.97
C ARG A 171 10.73 73.51 26.53
N ILE A 172 11.71 73.52 27.43
CA ILE A 172 13.05 72.97 27.19
C ILE A 172 12.95 71.50 26.74
N ARG A 173 12.22 70.66 27.48
CA ARG A 173 12.01 69.24 27.12
C ARG A 173 11.37 69.06 25.74
N VAL A 174 10.42 69.92 25.36
CA VAL A 174 9.78 69.88 24.03
C VAL A 174 10.78 70.21 22.92
N LEU A 175 11.63 71.21 23.10
CA LEU A 175 12.65 71.57 22.12
C LEU A 175 13.75 70.51 22.02
N GLU A 176 14.22 69.99 23.16
CA GLU A 176 15.17 68.86 23.20
C GLU A 176 14.59 67.63 22.46
N ALA A 177 13.30 67.33 22.65
CA ALA A 177 12.64 66.27 21.91
C ALA A 177 12.54 66.54 20.40
N LYS A 178 12.40 67.81 19.97
CA LYS A 178 12.43 68.18 18.55
C LYS A 178 13.83 68.00 17.95
N ILE A 179 14.88 68.45 18.66
CA ILE A 179 16.27 68.23 18.26
C ILE A 179 16.56 66.73 18.14
N GLN A 180 16.14 65.93 19.13
CA GLN A 180 16.34 64.48 19.06
C GLN A 180 15.64 63.83 17.86
N LYS A 181 14.47 64.35 17.42
CA LYS A 181 13.80 63.90 16.19
C LYS A 181 14.61 64.26 14.94
N ILE A 182 15.19 65.46 14.89
CA ILE A 182 16.05 65.90 13.79
C ILE A 182 17.29 65.00 13.71
N ILE A 183 17.97 64.76 14.84
CA ILE A 183 19.11 63.84 14.94
C ILE A 183 18.74 62.45 14.41
N THR A 184 17.58 61.92 14.83
CA THR A 184 17.11 60.60 14.39
C THR A 184 16.88 60.57 12.87
N LEU A 185 16.34 61.64 12.30
CA LEU A 185 16.07 61.75 10.87
C LEU A 185 17.36 61.87 10.03
N CYS A 186 18.36 62.58 10.54
CA CYS A 186 19.66 62.78 9.88
C CYS A 186 20.68 61.66 10.18
N THR A 187 20.33 60.67 11.02
CA THR A 187 21.23 59.58 11.42
C THR A 187 21.90 58.85 10.25
N PRO A 188 21.17 58.48 9.15
CA PRO A 188 21.79 57.81 8.00
C PRO A 188 22.88 58.66 7.33
N ASP A 189 22.62 59.95 7.12
CA ASP A 189 23.53 60.86 6.44
C ASP A 189 24.81 61.09 7.25
N VAL A 190 24.66 61.29 8.57
CA VAL A 190 25.81 61.49 9.47
C VAL A 190 26.70 60.26 9.52
N ILE A 191 26.12 59.06 9.65
CA ILE A 191 26.88 57.81 9.71
C ILE A 191 27.56 57.47 8.38
N ALA A 192 26.95 57.82 7.26
CA ALA A 192 27.53 57.61 5.94
C ALA A 192 28.65 58.63 5.62
N HIS A 193 28.79 59.70 6.41
CA HIS A 193 29.79 60.72 6.16
C HIS A 193 31.21 60.19 6.42
N PRO A 194 32.17 60.36 5.49
CA PRO A 194 33.52 59.80 5.59
C PRO A 194 34.30 60.30 6.82
N ASP A 195 33.97 61.48 7.34
CA ASP A 195 34.61 62.01 8.55
C ASP A 195 34.43 61.12 9.78
N VAL A 196 33.30 60.44 9.95
CA VAL A 196 33.07 59.60 11.14
C VAL A 196 34.06 58.43 11.17
N GLU A 197 34.25 57.77 10.02
CA GLU A 197 35.22 56.69 9.86
C GLU A 197 36.66 57.21 9.99
N ARG A 198 36.96 58.36 9.38
CA ARG A 198 38.27 59.01 9.49
C ARG A 198 38.63 59.35 10.93
N MET A 199 37.73 59.96 11.69
CA MET A 199 37.92 60.30 13.11
C MET A 199 38.09 59.06 13.97
N TYR A 200 37.38 57.98 13.66
CA TYR A 200 37.55 56.70 14.34
C TYR A 200 38.96 56.14 14.15
N HIS A 201 39.45 56.08 12.90
CA HIS A 201 40.79 55.57 12.60
C HIS A 201 41.92 56.48 13.09
N ALA A 202 41.70 57.79 13.12
CA ALA A 202 42.65 58.76 13.68
C ALA A 202 42.67 58.77 15.22
N GLY A 203 41.73 58.10 15.89
CA GLY A 203 41.62 58.10 17.35
C GLY A 203 41.06 59.40 17.94
N GLU A 204 40.36 60.20 17.13
CA GLU A 204 39.79 61.50 17.53
C GLU A 204 38.43 61.35 18.22
N LEU A 205 37.79 60.18 18.11
CA LEU A 205 36.56 59.85 18.81
C LEU A 205 36.82 59.61 20.31
N SER A 206 35.91 60.11 21.16
CA SER A 206 35.94 59.80 22.59
C SER A 206 35.88 58.28 22.82
N SER A 207 36.47 57.78 23.91
CA SER A 207 36.52 56.34 24.21
C SER A 207 35.15 55.64 24.08
N ALA A 208 34.08 56.30 24.56
CA ALA A 208 32.72 55.77 24.46
C ALA A 208 32.19 55.72 23.01
N LEU A 209 32.48 56.75 22.20
CA LEU A 209 32.09 56.79 20.79
C LEU A 209 32.89 55.79 19.96
N SER A 210 34.21 55.70 20.17
CA SER A 210 35.06 54.70 19.53
C SER A 210 34.56 53.28 19.80
N ALA A 211 34.20 52.97 21.04
CA ALA A 211 33.64 51.67 21.40
C ALA A 211 32.27 51.41 20.72
N ALA A 212 31.39 52.42 20.67
CA ALA A 212 30.10 52.30 20.01
C ALA A 212 30.22 52.13 18.48
N TYR A 213 31.15 52.83 17.84
CA TYR A 213 31.41 52.72 16.41
C TYR A 213 32.05 51.37 16.04
N ALA A 214 33.04 50.92 16.82
CA ALA A 214 33.64 49.60 16.66
C ALA A 214 32.57 48.48 16.74
N ARG A 215 31.64 48.61 17.68
CA ARG A 215 30.50 47.69 17.79
C ARG A 215 29.59 47.73 16.56
N LEU A 216 29.28 48.92 16.02
CA LEU A 216 28.48 49.05 14.80
C LEU A 216 29.13 48.36 13.61
N ILE A 217 30.45 48.54 13.40
CA ILE A 217 31.19 47.85 12.33
C ILE A 217 31.11 46.34 12.51
N SER A 218 31.36 45.85 13.73
CA SER A 218 31.28 44.42 14.04
C SER A 218 29.88 43.86 13.78
N ASP A 219 28.83 44.54 14.25
CA ASP A 219 27.43 44.13 14.09
C ASP A 219 27.02 44.10 12.60
N ARG A 220 27.51 45.05 11.78
CA ARG A 220 27.32 45.07 10.33
C ARG A 220 27.99 43.89 9.62
N GLY A 221 29.20 43.53 10.03
CA GLY A 221 29.88 42.33 9.51
C GLY A 221 29.08 41.06 9.79
N VAL A 222 28.56 40.92 11.01
CA VAL A 222 27.68 39.80 11.40
C VAL A 222 26.37 39.82 10.60
N TYR A 223 25.77 40.98 10.38
CA TYR A 223 24.56 41.10 9.56
C TYR A 223 24.81 40.69 8.10
N ALA A 224 25.90 41.16 7.49
CA ALA A 224 26.27 40.81 6.12
C ALA A 224 26.53 39.29 5.98
N SER A 225 27.23 38.68 6.94
CA SER A 225 27.44 37.23 6.97
C SER A 225 26.12 36.45 7.07
N ASN A 226 25.19 36.88 7.93
CA ASN A 226 23.87 36.24 8.01
C ASN A 226 23.02 36.45 6.76
N LEU A 227 23.18 37.58 6.07
CA LEU A 227 22.48 37.86 4.82
C LEU A 227 22.98 36.94 3.70
N GLN A 228 24.30 36.76 3.58
CA GLN A 228 24.91 35.79 2.67
C GLN A 228 24.41 34.37 2.99
N HIS A 229 24.44 33.98 4.28
CA HIS A 229 23.93 32.67 4.67
C HIS A 229 22.45 32.49 4.32
N SER A 230 21.63 33.54 4.40
CA SER A 230 20.24 33.50 3.94
C SER A 230 20.12 33.25 2.43
N GLN A 231 21.03 33.79 1.62
CA GLN A 231 21.04 33.57 0.17
C GLN A 231 21.47 32.14 -0.15
N GLU A 232 22.51 31.63 0.50
CA GLU A 232 22.98 30.24 0.35
C GLU A 232 21.85 29.23 0.64
N LEU A 233 21.04 29.47 1.68
CA LEU A 233 19.88 28.63 1.99
C LEU A 233 18.79 28.69 0.91
N MET A 234 18.61 29.84 0.25
CA MET A 234 17.66 29.98 -0.86
C MET A 234 18.16 29.27 -2.11
N ASP A 235 19.44 29.43 -2.45
CA ASP A 235 20.06 28.74 -3.59
C ASP A 235 20.01 27.22 -3.41
N GLU A 236 20.26 26.72 -2.20
CA GLU A 236 20.12 25.30 -1.88
C GLU A 236 18.67 24.82 -2.02
N GLN A 237 17.69 25.61 -1.56
CA GLN A 237 16.27 25.29 -1.71
C GLN A 237 15.87 25.19 -3.18
N GLU A 238 16.31 26.12 -4.03
CA GLU A 238 16.05 26.09 -5.47
C GLU A 238 16.71 24.88 -6.16
N ALA A 239 17.92 24.51 -5.74
CA ALA A 239 18.61 23.31 -6.23
C ALA A 239 17.87 22.02 -5.86
N LEU A 240 17.33 21.93 -4.63
CA LEU A 240 16.51 20.80 -4.20
C LEU A 240 15.20 20.72 -5.00
N ASP A 241 14.54 21.86 -5.25
CA ASP A 241 13.34 21.90 -6.08
C ASP A 241 13.62 21.49 -7.54
N ALA A 242 14.81 21.80 -8.07
CA ALA A 242 15.25 21.32 -9.38
C ALA A 242 15.45 19.80 -9.40
N ARG A 243 16.02 19.21 -8.34
CA ARG A 243 16.17 17.76 -8.21
C ARG A 243 14.82 17.04 -8.12
N LEU A 244 13.85 17.59 -7.37
CA LEU A 244 12.49 17.05 -7.34
C LEU A 244 11.81 17.10 -8.71
N ARG A 245 12.04 18.17 -9.49
CA ARG A 245 11.55 18.27 -10.87
C ARG A 245 12.17 17.20 -11.77
N ALA A 246 13.46 16.93 -11.65
CA ALA A 246 14.14 15.86 -12.41
C ALA A 246 13.61 14.45 -12.07
N LEU A 247 13.04 14.25 -10.89
CA LEU A 247 12.40 13.00 -10.45
C LEU A 247 10.88 12.94 -10.75
N ASP A 248 10.37 13.86 -11.58
CA ASP A 248 8.96 14.00 -11.96
C ASP A 248 8.00 14.12 -10.76
N CYS A 249 8.45 14.71 -9.65
CA CYS A 249 7.61 14.84 -8.45
C CYS A 249 6.49 15.89 -8.61
N GLY A 250 6.65 16.84 -9.52
CA GLY A 250 5.76 17.99 -9.67
C GLY A 250 5.51 18.68 -8.33
N ALA A 251 4.26 19.10 -8.09
CA ALA A 251 3.86 19.73 -6.83
C ALA A 251 3.60 18.75 -5.66
N LYS A 252 3.73 17.42 -5.87
CA LYS A 252 3.33 16.41 -4.87
C LYS A 252 4.36 15.27 -4.77
N PRO A 253 5.54 15.50 -4.18
CA PRO A 253 6.59 14.49 -4.05
C PRO A 253 6.15 13.20 -3.32
N LEU A 254 5.32 13.32 -2.27
CA LEU A 254 4.80 12.15 -1.56
C LEU A 254 3.89 11.26 -2.43
N LYS A 255 3.16 11.84 -3.39
CA LYS A 255 2.36 11.06 -4.35
C LYS A 255 3.29 10.26 -5.29
N ARG A 256 4.43 10.84 -5.67
CA ARG A 256 5.45 10.16 -6.48
C ARG A 256 6.08 9.00 -5.73
N VAL A 257 6.39 9.18 -4.44
CA VAL A 257 6.86 8.09 -3.56
C VAL A 257 5.85 6.94 -3.50
N ALA A 258 4.56 7.22 -3.36
CA ALA A 258 3.53 6.19 -3.35
C ALA A 258 3.45 5.42 -4.69
N ALA A 259 3.57 6.13 -5.82
CA ALA A 259 3.60 5.51 -7.14
C ALA A 259 4.83 4.61 -7.32
N PHE A 260 6.01 5.07 -6.93
CA PHE A 260 7.22 4.25 -6.95
C PHE A 260 7.15 3.06 -5.99
N THR A 261 6.50 3.20 -4.84
CA THR A 261 6.29 2.09 -3.90
C THR A 261 5.43 0.99 -4.53
N ALA A 262 4.36 1.36 -5.24
CA ALA A 262 3.55 0.40 -6.00
C ALA A 262 4.35 -0.27 -7.12
N GLN A 263 5.17 0.50 -7.84
CA GLN A 263 6.05 -0.03 -8.88
C GLN A 263 7.09 -1.02 -8.33
N VAL A 264 7.65 -0.78 -7.13
CA VAL A 264 8.54 -1.75 -6.47
C VAL A 264 7.80 -3.05 -6.18
N SER A 265 6.55 -2.99 -5.69
CA SER A 265 5.75 -4.19 -5.45
C SER A 265 5.49 -4.99 -6.74
N GLU A 266 5.13 -4.32 -7.83
CA GLU A 266 4.95 -4.96 -9.15
C GLU A 266 6.24 -5.61 -9.65
N LEU A 267 7.38 -4.91 -9.51
CA LEU A 267 8.68 -5.47 -9.89
C LEU A 267 9.09 -6.66 -9.02
N ASP A 268 8.83 -6.62 -7.72
CA ASP A 268 9.11 -7.73 -6.81
C ASP A 268 8.25 -8.96 -7.19
N GLU A 269 6.98 -8.77 -7.59
CA GLU A 269 6.12 -9.84 -8.12
C GLU A 269 6.67 -10.44 -9.42
N ASP A 270 7.07 -9.60 -10.38
CA ASP A 270 7.66 -10.03 -11.66
C ASP A 270 8.99 -10.78 -11.47
N ILE A 271 9.85 -10.29 -10.58
CA ILE A 271 11.12 -10.94 -10.21
C ILE A 271 10.84 -12.31 -9.60
N ASN A 272 9.92 -12.39 -8.64
CA ASN A 272 9.57 -13.66 -7.98
C ASN A 272 8.98 -14.68 -8.96
N ALA A 273 8.08 -14.24 -9.86
CA ALA A 273 7.51 -15.11 -10.89
C ALA A 273 8.59 -15.64 -11.85
N LEU A 274 9.54 -14.78 -12.23
CA LEU A 274 10.66 -15.14 -13.10
C LEU A 274 11.62 -16.12 -12.41
N CYS A 275 12.01 -15.86 -11.16
CA CYS A 275 12.81 -16.76 -10.34
C CYS A 275 12.13 -18.12 -10.19
N ALA A 276 10.83 -18.14 -9.86
CA ALA A 276 10.07 -19.39 -9.74
C ALA A 276 10.09 -20.20 -11.05
N ARG A 277 9.97 -19.54 -12.20
CA ARG A 277 10.07 -20.19 -13.52
C ARG A 277 11.47 -20.75 -13.78
N ILE A 278 12.53 -20.00 -13.48
CA ILE A 278 13.92 -20.45 -13.61
C ILE A 278 14.17 -21.68 -12.73
N GLY A 279 13.81 -21.62 -11.44
CA GLY A 279 14.00 -22.73 -10.51
C GLY A 279 13.18 -23.97 -10.89
N ALA A 280 11.96 -23.79 -11.39
CA ALA A 280 11.14 -24.88 -11.89
C ALA A 280 11.75 -25.54 -13.13
N ALA A 281 12.25 -24.75 -14.09
CA ALA A 281 12.91 -25.25 -15.29
C ALA A 281 14.18 -26.06 -14.95
N TYR A 282 15.01 -25.53 -14.06
CA TYR A 282 16.21 -26.23 -13.58
C TYR A 282 15.86 -27.55 -12.86
N ALA A 283 14.89 -27.53 -11.94
CA ALA A 283 14.46 -28.73 -11.22
C ALA A 283 13.89 -29.81 -12.16
N SER A 284 13.26 -29.40 -13.27
CA SER A 284 12.73 -30.31 -14.28
C SER A 284 13.79 -31.08 -15.06
N CYS A 285 15.08 -30.71 -14.98
CA CYS A 285 16.17 -31.54 -15.52
C CYS A 285 16.51 -32.75 -14.65
N PHE A 286 16.07 -32.75 -13.38
CA PHE A 286 16.42 -33.78 -12.40
C PHE A 286 15.21 -34.57 -11.90
N PHE A 287 14.03 -33.94 -11.90
CA PHE A 287 12.80 -34.49 -11.36
C PHE A 287 11.61 -34.29 -12.29
N THR A 288 10.66 -35.21 -12.26
CA THR A 288 9.36 -35.07 -12.94
C THR A 288 8.53 -33.97 -12.28
N GLU A 289 7.40 -33.61 -12.87
CA GLU A 289 6.45 -32.66 -12.29
C GLU A 289 5.91 -33.12 -10.92
N GLU A 290 5.91 -34.42 -10.66
CA GLU A 290 5.50 -35.05 -9.39
C GLU A 290 6.65 -35.18 -8.37
N GLY A 291 7.88 -34.82 -8.75
CA GLY A 291 9.05 -34.87 -7.86
C GLY A 291 9.82 -36.18 -7.87
N PHE A 292 9.47 -37.15 -8.72
CA PHE A 292 10.26 -38.37 -8.90
C PHE A 292 11.52 -38.09 -9.70
N ALA A 293 12.63 -38.78 -9.40
CA ALA A 293 13.87 -38.62 -10.15
C ALA A 293 13.66 -38.99 -11.63
N GLN A 294 14.12 -38.13 -12.54
CA GLN A 294 14.14 -38.45 -13.97
C GLN A 294 15.33 -39.36 -14.32
N PRO A 295 15.17 -40.25 -15.31
CA PRO A 295 16.30 -40.92 -15.93
C PRO A 295 17.23 -39.87 -16.58
N PRO A 296 18.54 -40.15 -16.71
CA PRO A 296 19.47 -39.22 -17.34
C PRO A 296 19.04 -38.89 -18.78
N LEU A 297 18.99 -37.60 -19.11
CA LEU A 297 18.53 -37.04 -20.39
C LEU A 297 19.33 -37.56 -21.60
N SER A 298 20.52 -38.13 -21.40
CA SER A 298 21.32 -38.78 -22.43
C SER A 298 22.23 -39.85 -21.82
N GLN A 299 22.87 -40.70 -22.64
CA GLN A 299 23.90 -41.64 -22.18
C GLN A 299 25.13 -40.95 -21.53
N LYS A 300 25.24 -39.62 -21.59
CA LYS A 300 26.20 -38.86 -20.79
C LYS A 300 25.64 -38.70 -19.38
N THR A 301 26.44 -39.12 -18.40
CA THR A 301 26.21 -39.05 -16.95
C THR A 301 25.36 -37.84 -16.53
N ARG A 302 24.41 -38.09 -15.62
CA ARG A 302 23.57 -37.06 -14.98
C ARG A 302 24.43 -35.84 -14.65
N PRO A 303 24.00 -34.61 -14.99
CA PRO A 303 24.73 -33.41 -14.61
C PRO A 303 25.00 -33.43 -13.11
N THR A 304 26.25 -33.13 -12.72
CA THR A 304 26.60 -33.08 -11.30
C THR A 304 25.90 -31.86 -10.70
N VAL A 305 25.09 -32.08 -9.67
CA VAL A 305 24.42 -30.99 -8.95
C VAL A 305 25.47 -30.32 -8.06
N PRO A 306 25.70 -29.01 -8.16
CA PRO A 306 26.56 -28.30 -7.21
C PRO A 306 26.06 -28.49 -5.78
N ASP A 307 26.96 -28.72 -4.83
CA ASP A 307 26.61 -29.01 -3.43
C ASP A 307 25.71 -27.92 -2.83
N GLU A 308 25.93 -26.66 -3.19
CA GLU A 308 25.16 -25.50 -2.75
C GLU A 308 23.68 -25.57 -3.17
N LEU A 309 23.38 -26.17 -4.33
CA LEU A 309 22.02 -26.29 -4.85
C LEU A 309 21.34 -27.58 -4.43
N SER A 310 22.09 -28.58 -3.97
CA SER A 310 21.58 -29.93 -3.64
C SER A 310 20.41 -29.92 -2.66
N THR A 311 20.49 -29.08 -1.62
CA THR A 311 19.45 -28.96 -0.60
C THR A 311 18.20 -28.29 -1.15
N LEU A 312 18.34 -27.16 -1.85
CA LEU A 312 17.21 -26.45 -2.46
C LEU A 312 16.51 -27.33 -3.49
N LEU A 313 17.27 -28.01 -4.34
CA LEU A 313 16.75 -28.91 -5.35
C LEU A 313 15.93 -30.06 -4.74
N ARG A 314 16.40 -30.65 -3.63
CA ARG A 314 15.65 -31.66 -2.86
C ARG A 314 14.35 -31.08 -2.29
N THR A 315 14.35 -29.87 -1.73
CA THR A 315 13.12 -29.24 -1.20
C THR A 315 12.07 -29.02 -2.29
N VAL A 316 12.48 -28.68 -3.52
CA VAL A 316 11.57 -28.59 -4.68
C VAL A 316 10.98 -29.96 -5.02
N ALA A 317 11.80 -31.01 -5.06
CA ALA A 317 11.31 -32.38 -5.32
C ALA A 317 10.30 -32.84 -4.26
N GLU A 318 10.60 -32.63 -2.97
CA GLU A 318 9.69 -32.94 -1.86
C GLU A 318 8.38 -32.12 -1.95
N ALA A 319 8.46 -30.84 -2.34
CA ALA A 319 7.28 -30.01 -2.55
C ALA A 319 6.43 -30.48 -3.73
N ARG A 320 7.03 -30.88 -4.85
CA ARG A 320 6.33 -31.49 -5.99
C ARG A 320 5.58 -32.76 -5.58
N MET A 321 6.21 -33.63 -4.78
CA MET A 321 5.55 -34.83 -4.25
C MET A 321 4.36 -34.48 -3.35
N ARG A 322 4.48 -33.44 -2.51
CA ARG A 322 3.37 -32.96 -1.67
C ARG A 322 2.19 -32.46 -2.52
N VAL A 323 2.46 -31.69 -3.58
CA VAL A 323 1.43 -31.22 -4.53
C VAL A 323 0.76 -32.40 -5.22
N ALA A 324 1.53 -33.31 -5.79
CA ALA A 324 0.99 -34.50 -6.46
C ALA A 324 0.12 -35.34 -5.52
N ARG A 325 0.62 -35.62 -4.31
CA ARG A 325 -0.15 -36.35 -3.29
C ARG A 325 -1.45 -35.64 -2.92
N ALA A 326 -1.43 -34.32 -2.76
CA ALA A 326 -2.64 -33.54 -2.46
C ALA A 326 -3.63 -33.57 -3.64
N GLY A 327 -3.14 -33.46 -4.87
CA GLY A 327 -3.93 -33.60 -6.10
C GLY A 327 -4.63 -34.96 -6.19
N TYR A 328 -3.88 -36.05 -5.99
CA TYR A 328 -4.44 -37.40 -5.97
C TYR A 328 -5.43 -37.65 -4.83
N GLN A 329 -5.25 -37.02 -3.67
CA GLN A 329 -6.25 -37.08 -2.59
C GLN A 329 -7.56 -36.40 -2.99
N VAL A 330 -7.50 -35.23 -3.64
CA VAL A 330 -8.67 -34.53 -4.17
C VAL A 330 -9.37 -35.39 -5.23
N GLU A 331 -8.62 -35.97 -6.16
CA GLU A 331 -9.16 -36.83 -7.22
C GLU A 331 -9.82 -38.09 -6.64
N CYS A 332 -9.14 -38.80 -5.73
CA CYS A 332 -9.70 -39.96 -5.04
C CYS A 332 -11.01 -39.62 -4.31
N ALA A 333 -11.07 -38.46 -3.63
CA ALA A 333 -12.28 -38.03 -2.94
C ALA A 333 -13.45 -37.81 -3.91
N LYS A 334 -13.19 -37.14 -5.05
CA LYS A 334 -14.19 -36.94 -6.11
C LYS A 334 -14.67 -38.26 -6.71
N LEU A 335 -13.75 -39.17 -7.02
CA LEU A 335 -14.09 -40.48 -7.59
C LEU A 335 -14.87 -41.35 -6.60
N ARG A 336 -14.54 -41.32 -5.31
CA ARG A 336 -15.32 -42.02 -4.28
C ARG A 336 -16.74 -41.48 -4.16
N GLN A 337 -16.93 -40.16 -4.22
CA GLN A 337 -18.26 -39.56 -4.20
C GLN A 337 -19.10 -40.02 -5.40
N LYS A 338 -18.50 -40.06 -6.60
CA LYS A 338 -19.16 -40.56 -7.81
C LYS A 338 -19.46 -42.06 -7.74
N LEU A 339 -18.51 -42.86 -7.26
CA LEU A 339 -18.71 -44.29 -7.09
C LEU A 339 -19.88 -44.56 -6.13
N GLN A 340 -19.95 -43.84 -5.01
CA GLN A 340 -21.06 -43.98 -4.06
C GLN A 340 -22.41 -43.55 -4.65
N SER A 341 -22.45 -42.52 -5.50
CA SER A 341 -23.70 -42.15 -6.18
C SER A 341 -24.14 -43.21 -7.18
N GLU A 342 -23.23 -43.75 -7.99
CA GLU A 342 -23.53 -44.82 -8.94
C GLU A 342 -23.95 -46.12 -8.23
N GLN A 343 -23.29 -46.47 -7.12
CA GLN A 343 -23.68 -47.62 -6.29
C GLN A 343 -25.13 -47.51 -5.81
N ARG A 344 -25.54 -46.33 -5.33
CA ARG A 344 -26.95 -46.10 -4.92
C ARG A 344 -27.93 -46.24 -6.08
N VAL A 345 -27.55 -45.82 -7.28
CA VAL A 345 -28.37 -45.97 -8.49
C VAL A 345 -28.49 -47.46 -8.85
N CYS A 346 -27.39 -48.21 -8.86
CA CYS A 346 -27.42 -49.65 -9.08
C CYS A 346 -28.28 -50.37 -8.03
N GLU A 347 -28.12 -50.06 -6.75
CA GLU A 347 -28.96 -50.61 -5.67
C GLU A 347 -30.44 -50.32 -5.90
N SER A 348 -30.78 -49.10 -6.34
CA SER A 348 -32.16 -48.74 -6.69
C SER A 348 -32.69 -49.59 -7.85
N PHE A 349 -31.91 -49.77 -8.92
CA PHE A 349 -32.33 -50.60 -10.06
C PHE A 349 -32.43 -52.07 -9.70
N CYS A 350 -31.53 -52.62 -8.88
CA CYS A 350 -31.65 -53.99 -8.37
C CYS A 350 -32.98 -54.18 -7.63
N ARG A 351 -33.35 -53.25 -6.75
CA ARG A 351 -34.66 -53.29 -6.07
C ARG A 351 -35.83 -53.24 -7.06
N SER A 352 -35.78 -52.35 -8.06
CA SER A 352 -36.82 -52.29 -9.09
C SER A 352 -36.91 -53.57 -9.92
N ILE A 353 -35.79 -54.20 -10.27
CA ILE A 353 -35.77 -55.48 -10.98
C ILE A 353 -36.39 -56.59 -10.13
N GLU A 354 -36.09 -56.64 -8.84
CA GLU A 354 -36.72 -57.58 -7.91
C GLU A 354 -38.24 -57.37 -7.83
N GLU A 355 -38.68 -56.12 -7.76
CA GLU A 355 -40.11 -55.76 -7.80
C GLU A 355 -40.76 -56.20 -9.12
N TYR A 356 -40.11 -55.98 -10.26
CA TYR A 356 -40.62 -56.42 -11.57
C TYR A 356 -40.66 -57.94 -11.68
N ARG A 357 -39.63 -58.65 -11.21
CA ARG A 357 -39.62 -60.13 -11.19
C ARG A 357 -40.76 -60.68 -10.34
N ARG A 358 -41.03 -60.06 -9.20
CA ARG A 358 -42.19 -60.41 -8.37
C ARG A 358 -43.50 -60.19 -9.14
N GLY A 359 -43.65 -59.03 -9.78
CA GLY A 359 -44.82 -58.74 -10.62
C GLY A 359 -45.01 -59.72 -11.78
N ILE A 360 -43.94 -60.13 -12.47
CA ILE A 360 -44.01 -61.13 -13.55
C ILE A 360 -44.50 -62.48 -13.01
N LYS A 361 -43.96 -62.97 -11.89
CA LYS A 361 -44.42 -64.23 -11.29
C LYS A 361 -45.90 -64.19 -10.93
N GLU A 362 -46.37 -63.05 -10.40
CA GLU A 362 -47.78 -62.84 -10.13
C GLU A 362 -48.62 -62.92 -11.41
N TYR A 363 -48.16 -62.32 -12.51
CA TYR A 363 -48.83 -62.43 -13.82
C TYR A 363 -48.78 -63.84 -14.41
N GLU A 364 -47.68 -64.56 -14.31
CA GLU A 364 -47.55 -65.94 -14.79
C GLU A 364 -48.54 -66.88 -14.08
N ALA A 365 -48.67 -66.75 -12.75
CA ALA A 365 -49.67 -67.50 -11.99
C ALA A 365 -51.10 -67.19 -12.43
N MET A 366 -51.40 -65.92 -12.75
CA MET A 366 -52.70 -65.53 -13.31
C MET A 366 -52.94 -66.16 -14.69
N ILE A 367 -51.92 -66.24 -15.55
CA ILE A 367 -52.00 -66.86 -16.87
C ILE A 367 -52.24 -68.37 -16.76
N GLU A 368 -51.51 -69.07 -15.89
CA GLU A 368 -51.69 -70.51 -15.68
C GLU A 368 -53.11 -70.83 -15.19
N SER A 369 -53.61 -70.06 -14.21
CA SER A 369 -54.99 -70.18 -13.74
C SER A 369 -56.00 -69.99 -14.87
N ALA A 370 -55.79 -69.00 -15.75
CA ALA A 370 -56.63 -68.78 -16.93
C ALA A 370 -56.55 -69.96 -17.92
N GLN A 371 -55.39 -70.56 -18.14
CA GLN A 371 -55.22 -71.72 -19.02
C GLN A 371 -55.93 -72.97 -18.50
N GLN A 372 -55.83 -73.25 -17.20
CA GLN A 372 -56.56 -74.35 -16.55
C GLN A 372 -58.06 -74.17 -16.74
N ASN A 373 -58.58 -72.96 -16.53
CA ASN A 373 -59.99 -72.63 -16.76
C ASN A 373 -60.40 -72.88 -18.23
N VAL A 374 -59.55 -72.53 -19.20
CA VAL A 374 -59.78 -72.82 -20.62
C VAL A 374 -59.78 -74.33 -20.91
N ALA A 375 -58.84 -75.10 -20.35
CA ALA A 375 -58.76 -76.54 -20.56
C ALA A 375 -59.99 -77.27 -20.00
N LEU A 376 -60.41 -76.91 -18.78
CA LEU A 376 -61.65 -77.39 -18.18
C LEU A 376 -62.86 -77.06 -19.07
N SER A 377 -62.92 -75.83 -19.58
CA SER A 377 -63.95 -75.42 -20.52
C SER A 377 -63.93 -76.24 -21.81
N LYS A 378 -62.74 -76.55 -22.37
CA LYS A 378 -62.60 -77.38 -23.58
C LYS A 378 -62.99 -78.84 -23.36
N ALA A 379 -62.58 -79.45 -22.25
CA ALA A 379 -62.98 -80.82 -21.91
C ALA A 379 -64.51 -80.91 -21.76
N THR A 380 -65.11 -79.88 -21.15
CA THR A 380 -66.57 -79.76 -21.08
C THR A 380 -67.19 -79.70 -22.47
N VAL A 381 -66.62 -78.92 -23.39
CA VAL A 381 -67.07 -78.86 -24.81
C VAL A 381 -66.94 -80.22 -25.51
N ALA A 382 -65.81 -80.91 -25.37
CA ALA A 382 -65.59 -82.21 -26.02
C ALA A 382 -66.55 -83.28 -25.49
N ARG A 383 -66.76 -83.34 -24.18
CA ARG A 383 -67.76 -84.23 -23.57
C ARG A 383 -69.15 -83.94 -24.12
N LEU A 384 -69.52 -82.67 -24.23
CA LEU A 384 -70.80 -82.26 -24.82
C LEU A 384 -70.91 -82.65 -26.29
N ALA A 385 -69.82 -82.57 -27.06
CA ALA A 385 -69.77 -82.98 -28.46
C ALA A 385 -69.87 -84.51 -28.64
N GLN A 386 -69.17 -85.30 -27.82
CA GLN A 386 -69.31 -86.76 -27.84
C GLN A 386 -70.72 -87.18 -27.44
N SER A 387 -71.27 -86.60 -26.36
CA SER A 387 -72.66 -86.83 -25.98
C SER A 387 -73.63 -86.46 -27.11
N LEU A 388 -73.30 -85.44 -27.90
CA LEU A 388 -74.06 -85.06 -29.08
C LEU A 388 -73.93 -86.09 -30.21
N GLU A 389 -72.73 -86.59 -30.47
CA GLU A 389 -72.45 -87.59 -31.50
C GLU A 389 -73.06 -88.96 -31.16
N GLU A 390 -72.93 -89.46 -29.92
CA GLU A 390 -73.61 -90.67 -29.46
C GLU A 390 -75.14 -90.51 -29.55
N ALA A 391 -75.66 -89.32 -29.23
CA ALA A 391 -77.07 -89.03 -29.41
C ALA A 391 -77.46 -89.04 -30.90
N SER A 392 -76.58 -88.59 -31.80
CA SER A 392 -76.78 -88.67 -33.25
C SER A 392 -76.61 -90.08 -33.81
N GLU A 393 -75.65 -90.89 -33.36
CA GLU A 393 -75.47 -92.27 -33.81
C GLU A 393 -76.62 -93.17 -33.35
N ARG A 394 -77.11 -92.96 -32.12
CA ARG A 394 -78.35 -93.60 -31.68
C ARG A 394 -79.53 -93.18 -32.55
N LEU A 395 -79.56 -91.93 -33.01
CA LEU A 395 -80.54 -91.47 -33.98
C LEU A 395 -80.41 -92.24 -35.31
N THR A 396 -79.19 -92.41 -35.84
CA THR A 396 -78.95 -93.06 -37.15
C THR A 396 -79.04 -94.58 -37.14
N LEU A 397 -78.65 -95.28 -36.08
CA LEU A 397 -78.86 -96.73 -35.90
C LEU A 397 -80.36 -97.07 -35.83
N PHE A 398 -81.13 -96.17 -35.21
CA PHE A 398 -82.59 -96.22 -35.23
C PHE A 398 -83.14 -96.01 -36.65
N GLU A 399 -82.41 -95.30 -37.51
CA GLU A 399 -82.78 -95.06 -38.91
C GLU A 399 -82.28 -96.14 -39.89
N THR A 400 -81.19 -96.88 -39.60
CA THR A 400 -80.48 -97.74 -40.59
C THR A 400 -80.47 -99.24 -40.32
N SER A 401 -80.92 -99.73 -39.16
CA SER A 401 -81.13 -101.17 -38.97
C SER A 401 -82.35 -101.64 -39.80
N PRO A 402 -82.16 -102.49 -40.83
CA PRO A 402 -83.25 -103.06 -41.60
C PRO A 402 -83.73 -104.34 -40.92
N GLU A 403 -84.81 -104.19 -40.16
CA GLU A 403 -85.88 -105.17 -39.92
C GLU A 403 -85.58 -106.45 -39.11
N PRO A 404 -86.61 -106.99 -38.42
CA PRO A 404 -86.55 -107.08 -36.97
C PRO A 404 -86.19 -108.49 -36.48
N ILE A 405 -85.55 -108.55 -35.31
CA ILE A 405 -85.77 -109.71 -34.43
C ILE A 405 -87.25 -109.64 -34.06
N VAL A 406 -88.03 -110.53 -34.67
CA VAL A 406 -89.43 -110.78 -34.32
C VAL A 406 -89.46 -111.20 -32.86
N LEU A 407 -89.82 -110.23 -32.03
CA LEU A 407 -90.27 -110.41 -30.67
C LEU A 407 -91.42 -111.42 -30.67
N SER A 408 -91.19 -112.59 -30.08
CA SER A 408 -92.31 -113.23 -29.38
C SER A 408 -92.51 -112.43 -28.11
N SER A 409 -93.57 -111.61 -28.11
CA SER A 409 -94.22 -111.08 -26.91
C SER A 409 -94.22 -112.18 -25.83
N GLU A 410 -93.68 -111.94 -24.65
CA GLU A 410 -94.50 -111.36 -23.60
C GLU A 410 -93.67 -110.64 -22.53
N VAL A 411 -93.98 -109.34 -22.43
CA VAL A 411 -94.06 -108.56 -21.19
C VAL A 411 -92.74 -108.13 -20.53
N LEU A 412 -92.13 -107.08 -21.10
CA LEU A 412 -91.40 -106.09 -20.31
C LEU A 412 -92.40 -105.03 -19.81
N SER A 413 -92.91 -105.27 -18.61
CA SER A 413 -93.50 -104.23 -17.77
C SER A 413 -92.38 -103.40 -17.14
N VAL A 414 -92.36 -102.12 -17.50
CA VAL A 414 -91.92 -100.92 -16.75
C VAL A 414 -92.21 -101.10 -15.24
N PRO A 415 -91.43 -100.61 -14.23
CA PRO A 415 -90.96 -99.22 -14.10
C PRO A 415 -89.66 -98.98 -13.28
N GLN A 416 -89.33 -97.68 -13.14
CA GLN A 416 -88.69 -97.00 -12.00
C GLN A 416 -87.31 -96.37 -12.28
N GLU A 417 -87.22 -95.04 -12.41
CA GLU A 417 -87.16 -94.05 -11.28
C GLU A 417 -85.75 -94.07 -10.68
N LYS A 418 -84.80 -93.28 -11.20
CA LYS A 418 -84.49 -91.91 -10.74
C LYS A 418 -84.64 -91.72 -9.22
N ALA A 419 -83.55 -91.99 -8.51
CA ALA A 419 -83.11 -91.27 -7.30
C ALA A 419 -81.60 -91.08 -7.45
N SER A 420 -81.04 -89.88 -7.70
CA SER A 420 -81.03 -88.65 -6.90
C SER A 420 -80.29 -88.81 -5.57
N VAL A 421 -79.00 -88.50 -5.56
CA VAL A 421 -78.29 -87.83 -4.44
C VAL A 421 -77.49 -86.69 -5.05
#